data_AF-A0AAV2HYH3-F1
#
_entry.id   AF-A0AAV2HYH3-F1
#
_cell.length_a   1.000
_cell.length_b   1.000
_cell.length_c   1.000
_cell.angle_alpha   90.00
_cell.angle_beta   90.00
_cell.angle_gamma   90.00
#
_symmetry.space_group_name_H-M   'P 1'
#
loop_
_entity.id
_entity.type
_entity.pdbx_description
1 polymer ?
#
loop_
_entity_poly.entity_id
_entity_poly.type
_entity_poly.pdbx_seq_one_letter_code
_entity_poly.pdbx_strand_id
1 'polypeptide(L)'
;VCAITYAYFLHKVSGSHILFKLGTHILPVLCLPRDKFRVRLETVYFLKKHDILPDDLTFIDDVDLAALTQNEVVTLSATLVDHHVLSEAEECLGQFVTEVLDHRPVHGELPKR
;
A
#
# COMPACT_ATOMS: atom_id res chain seq x y z
N VAL A 1 9.54 -1.32 0.19
CA VAL A 1 9.95 -0.91 1.56
C VAL A 1 9.02 0.18 2.09
N CYS A 2 8.79 1.27 1.36
CA CYS A 2 7.97 2.41 1.79
C CYS A 2 6.58 2.03 2.33
N ALA A 3 5.82 1.18 1.62
CA ALA A 3 4.49 0.75 2.07
C ALA A 3 4.51 0.04 3.44
N ILE A 4 5.46 -0.89 3.62
CA ILE A 4 5.65 -1.63 4.88
C ILE A 4 6.01 -0.64 6.00
N THR A 5 6.98 0.25 5.76
CA THR A 5 7.42 1.24 6.74
C THR A 5 6.28 2.18 7.14
N TYR A 6 5.51 2.67 6.18
CA TYR A 6 4.41 3.58 6.45
C TYR A 6 3.27 2.90 7.22
N ALA A 7 2.85 1.70 6.79
CA ALA A 7 1.83 0.93 7.51
C ALA A 7 2.27 0.61 8.95
N TYR A 8 3.52 0.21 9.16
CA TYR A 8 4.06 -0.04 10.50
C TYR A 8 4.14 1.23 11.34
N PHE A 9 4.57 2.36 10.75
CA PHE A 9 4.55 3.66 11.41
C PHE A 9 3.14 4.01 11.85
N LEU A 10 2.16 3.95 10.95
CA LEU A 10 0.76 4.20 11.28
C LEU A 10 0.29 3.28 12.40
N HIS A 11 0.56 1.97 12.33
CA HIS A 11 0.22 1.03 13.41
C HIS A 11 0.83 1.45 14.77
N LYS A 12 2.09 1.90 14.79
CA LYS A 12 2.77 2.34 16.02
C LYS A 12 2.23 3.64 16.58
N VAL A 13 1.84 4.59 15.73
CA VAL A 13 1.28 5.88 16.18
C VAL A 13 -0.24 5.82 16.41
N SER A 14 -0.93 4.83 15.85
CA SER A 14 -2.38 4.59 16.02
C SER A 14 -2.76 4.29 17.47
N GLY A 15 -1.84 3.69 18.25
CA GLY A 15 -2.03 3.50 19.69
C GLY A 15 -2.20 4.80 20.49
N SER A 16 -1.94 5.95 19.87
CA SER A 16 -1.92 7.28 20.48
C SER A 16 -2.93 8.26 19.86
N HIS A 17 -3.58 7.91 18.75
CA HIS A 17 -4.35 8.85 17.92
C HIS A 17 -5.79 8.41 17.65
N ILE A 18 -6.72 9.33 17.88
CA ILE A 18 -8.16 9.29 17.54
C ILE A 18 -8.43 9.12 16.02
N LEU A 19 -7.39 9.16 15.18
CA LEU A 19 -7.50 9.15 13.72
C LEU A 19 -7.95 7.80 13.13
N PHE A 20 -7.70 6.69 13.83
CA PHE A 20 -8.13 5.37 13.37
C PHE A 20 -9.34 4.91 14.19
N LYS A 21 -10.49 4.77 13.53
CA LYS A 21 -11.70 4.26 14.17
C LYS A 21 -11.47 2.82 14.61
N LEU A 22 -12.18 2.39 15.66
CA LEU A 22 -12.21 0.98 16.03
C LEU A 22 -12.65 0.15 14.81
N GLY A 23 -11.85 -0.85 14.43
CA GLY A 23 -12.08 -1.66 13.24
C GLY A 23 -11.37 -1.19 11.97
N THR A 24 -10.51 -0.16 12.02
CA THR A 24 -9.65 0.17 10.87
C THR A 24 -8.48 -0.82 10.75
N HIS A 25 -8.36 -1.45 9.59
CA HIS A 25 -7.23 -2.31 9.23
C HIS A 25 -6.31 -1.59 8.24
N ILE A 26 -5.02 -1.56 8.54
CA ILE A 26 -4.00 -0.97 7.67
C ILE A 26 -3.22 -2.11 7.02
N LEU A 27 -3.24 -2.16 5.69
CA LEU A 27 -2.63 -3.23 4.92
C LEU A 27 -1.56 -2.67 3.98
N PRO A 28 -0.26 -2.94 4.22
CA PRO A 28 0.77 -2.56 3.25
C PRO A 28 0.70 -3.48 2.03
N VAL A 29 0.38 -2.92 0.86
CA VAL A 29 0.34 -3.66 -0.41
C VAL A 29 1.59 -3.36 -1.23
N LEU A 30 2.25 -4.41 -1.71
CA LEU A 30 3.34 -4.32 -2.67
C LEU A 30 2.75 -4.37 -4.08
N CYS A 31 2.93 -3.30 -4.86
CA CYS A 31 2.37 -3.11 -6.20
C CYS A 31 3.10 -3.93 -7.29
N LEU A 32 3.34 -5.20 -7.00
CA LEU A 32 3.88 -6.19 -7.92
C LEU A 32 3.26 -7.56 -7.60
N PRO A 33 3.14 -8.47 -8.59
CA PRO A 33 2.71 -9.82 -8.32
C PRO A 33 3.71 -10.57 -7.43
N ARG A 34 3.21 -11.48 -6.60
CA ARG A 34 4.01 -12.29 -5.67
C ARG A 34 5.09 -13.09 -6.40
N ASP A 35 4.80 -13.62 -7.59
CA ASP A 35 5.75 -14.40 -8.38
C ASP A 35 6.97 -13.57 -8.88
N LYS A 36 6.82 -12.24 -8.97
CA LYS A 36 7.88 -11.29 -9.34
C LYS A 36 8.71 -10.84 -8.16
N PHE A 37 8.31 -11.14 -6.92
CA PHE A 37 9.04 -10.66 -5.75
C PHE A 37 10.47 -11.23 -5.68
N ARG A 38 10.64 -12.50 -6.04
CA ARG A 38 11.95 -13.20 -5.98
C ARG A 38 13.06 -12.54 -6.80
N VAL A 39 12.73 -11.76 -7.84
CA VAL A 39 13.73 -11.07 -8.68
C VAL A 39 14.15 -9.72 -8.10
N ARG A 40 13.51 -9.22 -7.03
CA ARG A 40 13.88 -7.98 -6.32
C ARG A 40 14.97 -8.26 -5.29
N LEU A 41 16.13 -8.75 -5.75
CA LEU A 41 17.18 -9.36 -4.91
C LEU A 41 17.56 -8.50 -3.69
N GLU A 42 17.79 -7.20 -3.87
CA GLU A 42 18.16 -6.30 -2.77
C GLU A 42 17.05 -6.21 -1.71
N THR A 43 15.79 -6.09 -2.16
CA THR A 43 14.63 -6.02 -1.27
C THR A 43 14.42 -7.34 -0.54
N VAL A 44 14.52 -8.47 -1.24
CA VAL A 44 14.41 -9.81 -0.66
C VAL A 44 15.50 -10.03 0.38
N TYR A 45 16.75 -9.71 0.05
CA TYR A 45 17.88 -9.84 0.97
C TYR A 45 17.70 -8.96 2.21
N PHE A 46 17.32 -7.70 2.04
CA PHE A 46 17.10 -6.76 3.13
C PHE A 46 15.99 -7.24 4.08
N LEU A 47 14.83 -7.61 3.54
CA LEU A 47 13.69 -8.06 4.35
C LEU A 47 14.00 -9.36 5.09
N LYS A 48 14.67 -10.31 4.43
CA LYS A 48 15.12 -11.55 5.07
C LYS A 48 16.06 -11.31 6.24
N LYS A 49 16.94 -10.31 6.18
CA LYS A 49 17.84 -9.94 7.30
C LYS A 49 17.07 -9.45 8.54
N HIS A 50 15.82 -9.02 8.36
CA HIS A 50 14.91 -8.59 9.43
C HIS A 50 13.82 -9.62 9.73
N ASP A 51 14.00 -10.87 9.32
CA ASP A 51 13.03 -11.97 9.52
C ASP A 51 11.64 -11.69 8.94
N ILE A 52 11.57 -10.87 7.89
CA ILE A 52 10.34 -10.63 7.12
C ILE A 52 10.38 -11.53 5.88
N LEU A 53 9.53 -12.54 5.88
CA LEU A 53 9.41 -13.52 4.81
C LEU A 53 8.38 -13.08 3.77
N PRO A 54 8.41 -13.62 2.54
CA PRO A 54 7.38 -13.34 1.54
C PRO A 54 5.95 -13.61 2.02
N ASP A 55 5.76 -14.57 2.92
CA ASP A 55 4.44 -14.93 3.46
C ASP A 55 3.91 -13.89 4.48
N ASP A 56 4.78 -13.03 5.00
CA ASP A 56 4.41 -11.90 5.86
C ASP A 56 4.00 -10.64 5.06
N LEU A 57 4.13 -10.69 3.74
CA LEU A 57 3.89 -9.57 2.83
C LEU A 57 2.58 -9.77 2.06
N THR A 58 1.91 -8.66 1.77
CA THR A 58 0.75 -8.60 0.89
C THR A 58 1.15 -8.02 -0.45
N PHE A 59 0.86 -8.75 -1.52
CA PHE A 59 1.09 -8.36 -2.89
C PHE A 59 -0.21 -7.96 -3.57
N ILE A 60 -0.11 -7.31 -4.72
CA ILE A 60 -1.27 -6.82 -5.46
C ILE A 60 -2.23 -7.94 -5.87
N ASP A 61 -1.71 -9.14 -6.12
CA ASP A 61 -2.45 -10.34 -6.49
C ASP A 61 -3.05 -11.09 -5.29
N ASP A 62 -2.70 -10.72 -4.06
CA ASP A 62 -3.35 -11.25 -2.85
C ASP A 62 -4.65 -10.49 -2.50
N VAL A 63 -4.90 -9.35 -3.15
CA VAL A 63 -6.01 -8.45 -2.83
C VAL A 63 -6.92 -8.27 -4.03
N ASP A 64 -8.20 -8.63 -3.86
CA ASP A 64 -9.23 -8.29 -4.84
C ASP A 64 -9.64 -6.81 -4.68
N LEU A 65 -8.85 -5.91 -5.29
CA LEU A 65 -9.11 -4.47 -5.24
C LEU A 65 -10.45 -4.10 -5.88
N ALA A 66 -10.89 -4.81 -6.92
CA ALA A 66 -12.18 -4.57 -7.55
C ALA A 66 -13.33 -4.89 -6.57
N ALA A 67 -13.27 -6.01 -5.87
CA ALA A 67 -14.26 -6.34 -4.85
C ALA A 67 -14.24 -5.35 -3.67
N LEU A 68 -13.07 -4.90 -3.23
CA LEU A 68 -12.97 -3.90 -2.15
C LEU A 68 -13.57 -2.55 -2.55
N THR A 69 -13.30 -2.09 -3.76
CA THR A 69 -13.78 -0.79 -4.27
C THR A 69 -15.30 -0.78 -4.52
N GLN A 70 -15.91 -1.95 -4.73
CA GLN A 70 -17.36 -2.11 -4.93
C GLN A 70 -18.11 -2.44 -3.62
N ASN A 71 -17.40 -2.64 -2.50
CA ASN A 71 -18.02 -3.05 -1.25
C ASN A 71 -18.56 -1.84 -0.47
N GLU A 72 -19.88 -1.68 -0.44
CA GLU A 72 -20.55 -0.57 0.26
C GLU A 72 -20.45 -0.63 1.79
N VAL A 73 -20.06 -1.77 2.37
CA VAL A 73 -19.91 -1.97 3.83
C VAL A 73 -18.53 -1.51 4.30
N VAL A 74 -17.54 -1.42 3.40
CA VAL A 74 -16.15 -1.07 3.72
C VAL A 74 -15.87 0.36 3.25
N THR A 75 -15.37 1.20 4.16
CA THR A 75 -14.78 2.48 3.76
C THR A 75 -13.34 2.23 3.35
N LEU A 76 -13.03 2.40 2.06
CA LEU A 76 -11.69 2.25 1.52
C LEU A 76 -10.99 3.61 1.42
N SER A 77 -9.70 3.64 1.79
CA SER A 77 -8.81 4.77 1.59
C SER A 77 -7.42 4.26 1.27
N ALA A 78 -6.76 4.89 0.30
CA ALA A 78 -5.44 4.50 -0.17
C ALA A 78 -4.45 5.67 -0.01
N THR A 79 -3.25 5.35 0.48
CA THR A 79 -2.09 6.24 0.43
C THR A 79 -1.10 5.68 -0.58
N LEU A 80 -0.76 6.45 -1.62
CA LEU A 80 0.33 6.10 -2.52
C LEU A 80 1.66 6.51 -1.90
N VAL A 81 2.64 5.63 -1.95
CA VAL A 81 3.98 5.87 -1.41
C VAL A 81 5.04 5.54 -2.44
N ASP A 82 6.07 6.37 -2.55
CA ASP A 82 7.16 6.25 -3.54
C ASP A 82 6.70 6.33 -5.01
N HIS A 83 5.40 6.59 -5.21
CA HIS A 83 4.81 6.86 -6.51
C HIS A 83 3.52 7.66 -6.39
N HIS A 84 3.12 8.29 -7.50
CA HIS A 84 1.88 9.07 -7.66
C HIS A 84 1.12 8.74 -8.95
N VAL A 85 1.71 7.92 -9.83
CA VAL A 85 1.10 7.49 -11.09
C VAL A 85 0.64 6.05 -10.91
N LEU A 86 -0.66 5.81 -11.04
CA LEU A 86 -1.25 4.48 -10.91
C LEU A 86 -0.89 3.63 -12.13
N SER A 87 -0.50 2.39 -11.89
CA SER A 87 -0.44 1.36 -12.92
C SER A 87 -1.84 0.84 -13.24
N GLU A 88 -1.98 0.08 -14.33
CA GLU A 88 -3.23 -0.58 -14.72
C GLU A 88 -3.82 -1.44 -13.59
N ALA A 89 -2.97 -2.12 -12.80
CA ALA A 89 -3.39 -2.93 -11.67
C ALA A 89 -3.96 -2.10 -10.49
N GLU A 90 -3.66 -0.80 -10.44
CA GLU A 90 -4.04 0.10 -9.36
C GLU A 90 -5.12 1.11 -9.78
N GLU A 91 -5.50 1.15 -11.06
CA GLU A 91 -6.39 2.17 -11.61
C GLU A 91 -7.73 2.26 -10.86
N CYS A 92 -8.26 1.11 -10.41
CA CYS A 92 -9.48 1.04 -9.59
C CYS A 92 -9.39 1.79 -8.25
N LEU A 93 -8.18 2.02 -7.73
CA LEU A 93 -7.95 2.78 -6.50
C LEU A 93 -8.02 4.29 -6.70
N GLY A 94 -8.08 4.79 -7.94
CA GLY A 94 -7.91 6.22 -8.23
C GLY A 94 -8.80 7.16 -7.41
N GLN A 95 -10.09 6.83 -7.27
CA GLN A 95 -11.05 7.62 -6.48
C GLN A 95 -10.90 7.44 -4.95
N PHE A 96 -10.12 6.46 -4.51
CA PHE A 96 -9.88 6.14 -3.11
C PHE A 96 -8.53 6.67 -2.61
N VAL A 97 -7.71 7.27 -3.48
CA VAL A 97 -6.43 7.87 -3.09
C VAL A 97 -6.66 9.14 -2.30
N THR A 98 -6.43 9.09 -0.99
CA THR A 98 -6.58 10.23 -0.08
C THR A 98 -5.27 10.95 0.19
N GLU A 99 -4.14 10.29 -0.02
CA GLU A 99 -2.80 10.81 0.28
C GLU A 99 -1.75 10.26 -0.68
N VAL A 100 -0.71 11.06 -0.94
CA VAL A 100 0.43 10.70 -1.78
C VAL A 100 1.71 11.17 -1.09
N LEU A 101 2.64 10.24 -0.85
CA LEU A 101 3.97 10.47 -0.28
C LEU A 101 5.01 10.02 -1.31
N ASP A 102 5.38 10.91 -2.23
CA ASP A 102 6.31 10.63 -3.32
C ASP A 102 7.44 11.68 -3.37
N HIS A 103 8.66 11.23 -3.66
CA HIS A 103 9.83 12.11 -3.84
C HIS A 103 10.07 12.48 -5.30
N ARG A 104 9.40 11.81 -6.24
CA ARG A 104 9.62 12.02 -7.68
C ARG A 104 9.09 13.40 -8.09
N PRO A 105 9.69 14.07 -9.09
CA PRO A 105 9.13 15.30 -9.63
C PRO A 105 7.69 15.06 -10.08
N VAL A 106 6.81 16.02 -9.84
CA VAL A 106 5.42 15.93 -10.27
C VAL A 106 5.39 15.94 -11.80
N HIS A 107 5.05 14.80 -12.40
CA HIS A 107 4.88 14.63 -13.83
C HIS A 107 3.50 14.01 -14.07
N GLY A 108 2.56 14.79 -14.66
CA GLY A 108 1.17 14.37 -14.86
C GLY A 108 0.19 15.01 -13.87
N GLU A 109 -1.08 14.59 -13.91
CA GLU A 109 -2.10 15.01 -12.94
C GLU A 109 -1.96 14.18 -11.65
N LEU A 110 -1.97 14.85 -10.49
CA LEU A 110 -2.14 14.17 -9.21
C LEU A 110 -3.55 13.55 -9.14
N PRO A 111 -3.73 12.40 -8.46
CA PRO A 111 -5.06 11.86 -8.19
C PRO A 111 -5.97 12.94 -7.60
N LYS A 112 -7.15 13.13 -8.19
CA LYS A 112 -8.11 14.15 -7.74
C LYS A 112 -8.68 13.70 -6.39
N ARG A 113 -8.52 14.56 -5.37
CA ARG A 113 -9.09 14.37 -4.02
C ARG A 113 -10.61 14.50 -4.03
#